data_AF-A0A917GAJ2-F1
#
_entry.id   AF-A0A917GAJ2-F1
#
_cell.length_a   1.000
_cell.length_b   1.000
_cell.length_c   1.000
_cell.angle_alpha   90.00
_cell.angle_beta   90.00
_cell.angle_gamma   90.00
#
_symmetry.space_group_name_H-M   'P 1'
#
loop_
_entity.id
_entity.type
_entity.pdbx_description
1 polymer ?
#
loop_
_entity_poly.entity_id
_entity_poly.type
_entity_poly.pdbx_seq_one_letter_code
_entity_poly.pdbx_strand_id
1 'polypeptide(L)'
;MKSTGIVRKVDELGRIVLPVELRRALGIDVKDPVEVFVEGERIILQKYMPNAEKQSVIEELQAIVSKVNEPDRDILQRAINLIK
;
A
#
# COMPACT_ATOMS: atom_id res chain seq x y z
N MET A 1 16.16 -6.09 5.50
CA MET A 1 16.17 -6.05 4.01
C MET A 1 16.55 -7.42 3.49
N LYS A 2 15.85 -7.91 2.45
CA LYS A 2 16.16 -9.20 1.81
C LYS A 2 16.83 -8.91 0.46
N SER A 3 18.03 -9.42 0.23
CA SER A 3 18.72 -9.26 -1.05
C SER A 3 18.13 -10.22 -2.07
N THR A 4 17.80 -9.72 -3.26
CA THR A 4 17.35 -10.54 -4.39
C THR A 4 18.51 -10.94 -5.31
N GLY A 5 19.65 -10.27 -5.21
CA GLY A 5 20.82 -10.48 -6.08
C GLY A 5 20.61 -10.08 -7.55
N ILE A 6 19.47 -9.46 -7.89
CA ILE A 6 19.12 -9.10 -9.27
C ILE A 6 19.74 -7.74 -9.62
N VAL A 7 20.50 -7.70 -10.71
CA VAL A 7 21.09 -6.48 -11.27
C VAL A 7 20.42 -6.14 -12.59
N ARG A 8 20.03 -4.88 -12.77
CA ARG A 8 19.43 -4.38 -14.02
C ARG A 8 20.09 -3.09 -14.45
N LYS A 9 20.31 -2.95 -15.76
CA LYS A 9 20.77 -1.69 -16.36
C LYS A 9 19.60 -0.69 -16.39
N VAL A 10 19.96 0.57 -16.20
CA VAL A 10 19.08 1.71 -16.45
C VAL A 10 19.04 1.95 -17.96
N ASP A 11 17.87 2.28 -18.51
CA ASP A 11 17.75 2.66 -19.91
C ASP A 11 18.15 4.13 -20.16
N GLU A 12 18.06 4.57 -21.41
CA GLU A 12 18.46 5.93 -21.82
C GLU A 12 17.64 7.05 -21.16
N LEU A 13 16.47 6.73 -20.58
CA LEU A 13 15.57 7.68 -19.93
C LEU A 13 15.60 7.58 -18.41
N GLY A 14 16.49 6.77 -17.84
CA GLY A 14 16.56 6.60 -16.39
C GLY A 14 15.61 5.55 -15.82
N ARG A 15 14.92 4.76 -16.65
CA ARG A 15 13.95 3.75 -16.19
C ARG A 15 14.65 2.42 -15.90
N ILE A 16 14.11 1.71 -14.92
CA ILE A 16 14.50 0.34 -14.59
C ILE A 16 13.33 -0.62 -14.78
N VAL A 17 13.64 -1.85 -15.18
CA VAL A 17 12.64 -2.91 -15.32
C VAL A 17 12.54 -3.69 -14.02
N LEU A 18 11.34 -3.77 -13.45
CA LEU A 18 11.04 -4.63 -12.30
C LEU A 18 10.78 -6.08 -12.78
N PRO A 19 11.57 -7.07 -12.33
CA PRO A 19 11.37 -8.49 -12.65
C PRO A 19 9.94 -8.96 -12.38
N VAL A 20 9.45 -9.90 -13.20
CA VAL A 20 8.06 -10.38 -13.13
C VAL A 20 7.77 -11.10 -11.80
N GLU A 21 8.77 -11.74 -11.23
CA GLU A 21 8.69 -12.44 -9.94
C GLU A 21 8.43 -11.45 -8.81
N LEU A 22 9.15 -10.32 -8.79
CA LEU A 22 8.95 -9.27 -7.78
C LEU A 22 7.59 -8.59 -7.94
N ARG A 23 7.16 -8.34 -9.18
CA ARG A 23 5.83 -7.80 -9.46
C ARG A 23 4.73 -8.70 -8.92
N ARG A 24 4.79 -10.01 -9.18
CA ARG A 24 3.81 -10.98 -8.66
C ARG A 24 3.84 -11.07 -7.14
N ALA A 25 5.04 -11.13 -6.54
CA ALA A 25 5.18 -11.23 -5.09
C ALA A 25 4.66 -10.00 -4.35
N LEU A 26 4.80 -8.80 -4.93
CA LEU A 26 4.33 -7.53 -4.37
C LEU A 26 2.94 -7.11 -4.87
N GLY A 27 2.32 -7.92 -5.75
CA GLY A 27 1.03 -7.61 -6.37
C GLY A 27 1.03 -6.31 -7.16
N ILE A 28 2.09 -5.98 -7.88
CA ILE A 28 2.21 -4.77 -8.72
C ILE A 28 1.86 -5.14 -10.16
N ASP A 29 0.69 -4.68 -10.62
CA ASP A 29 0.20 -4.93 -11.96
C ASP A 29 0.62 -3.86 -12.96
N VAL A 30 0.32 -4.10 -14.24
CA VAL A 30 0.63 -3.15 -15.32
C VAL A 30 -0.18 -1.87 -15.11
N LYS A 31 0.51 -0.72 -15.07
CA LYS A 31 -0.04 0.62 -14.75
C LYS A 31 -0.34 0.86 -13.27
N ASP A 32 -0.04 -0.08 -12.38
CA ASP A 32 -0.14 0.20 -10.95
C ASP A 32 0.85 1.32 -10.57
N PRO A 33 0.40 2.30 -9.77
CA PRO A 33 1.28 3.31 -9.22
C PRO A 33 2.25 2.68 -8.22
N VAL A 34 3.49 3.15 -8.26
CA VAL A 34 4.56 2.76 -7.33
C VAL A 34 5.11 4.03 -6.71
N GLU A 35 5.19 4.04 -5.39
CA GLU A 35 5.74 5.14 -4.62
C GLU A 35 7.25 4.97 -4.49
N VAL A 36 7.98 6.08 -4.63
CA VAL A 36 9.44 6.11 -4.61
C VAL A 36 9.90 6.92 -3.42
N PHE A 37 10.62 6.26 -2.51
CA PHE A 37 11.24 6.87 -1.34
C PHE A 37 12.75 6.87 -1.48
N VAL A 38 13.40 7.82 -0.79
CA VAL A 38 14.85 7.93 -0.71
C VAL A 38 15.26 7.80 0.75
N GLU A 39 16.15 6.85 1.04
CA GLU A 39 16.74 6.65 2.36
C GLU A 39 18.27 6.60 2.22
N GLY A 40 18.94 7.71 2.53
CA GLY A 40 20.37 7.86 2.26
C GLY A 40 20.69 7.69 0.78
N GLU A 41 21.54 6.72 0.44
CA GLU A 41 21.92 6.40 -0.95
C GLU A 41 21.04 5.31 -1.59
N ARG A 42 19.90 4.96 -0.97
CA ARG A 42 19.02 3.88 -1.42
C ARG A 42 17.71 4.43 -1.93
N ILE A 43 17.21 3.82 -3.00
CA ILE A 43 15.84 3.99 -3.48
C ILE A 43 15.01 2.83 -2.95
N ILE A 44 13.87 3.15 -2.34
CA ILE A 44 12.89 2.19 -1.85
C ILE A 44 11.63 2.34 -2.70
N LEU A 45 11.17 1.24 -3.27
CA LEU A 45 9.95 1.18 -4.07
C LEU A 45 8.86 0.45 -3.27
N GLN A 46 7.68 1.05 -3.18
CA GLN A 46 6.53 0.47 -2.50
C GLN A 46 5.30 0.54 -3.39
N LYS A 47 4.43 -0.48 -3.34
CA LYS A 47 3.13 -0.43 -4.02
C LYS A 47 2.37 0.78 -3.48
N TYR A 48 2.01 1.71 -4.36
CA TYR A 48 1.27 2.89 -3.92
C TYR A 48 -0.15 2.47 -3.55
N MET A 49 -0.52 2.74 -2.31
CA MET A 49 -1.86 2.51 -1.79
C MET A 49 -2.45 3.86 -1.41
N PRO A 50 -3.29 4.47 -2.26
CA PRO A 50 -3.90 5.74 -1.92
C PRO A 50 -4.73 5.55 -0.64
N ASN A 51 -4.57 6.47 0.32
CA ASN A 51 -5.24 6.41 1.60
C ASN A 51 -4.93 5.15 2.45
N ALA A 52 -3.75 4.56 2.34
CA ALA A 52 -3.35 3.39 3.15
C ALA A 52 -3.61 3.61 4.66
N GLU A 53 -3.30 4.79 5.18
CA GLU A 53 -3.59 5.16 6.58
C GLU A 53 -5.10 5.22 6.87
N LYS A 54 -5.93 5.68 5.93
CA LYS A 54 -7.40 5.65 6.12
C LYS A 54 -7.90 4.22 6.12
N GLN A 55 -7.33 3.36 5.28
CA GLN A 55 -7.73 1.96 5.18
C GLN A 55 -7.43 1.21 6.49
N SER A 56 -6.24 1.42 7.08
CA SER A 56 -5.92 0.82 8.38
C SER A 56 -6.84 1.33 9.49
N VAL A 57 -7.15 2.64 9.50
CA VAL A 57 -8.10 3.23 10.47
C VAL A 57 -9.51 2.67 10.28
N ILE A 58 -9.98 2.48 9.05
CA ILE A 58 -11.28 1.87 8.75
C ILE A 58 -11.32 0.43 9.28
N GLU A 59 -10.27 -0.36 9.08
CA GLU A 59 -10.18 -1.74 9.57
C GLU A 59 -10.23 -1.80 11.11
N GLU A 60 -9.51 -0.91 11.79
CA GLU A 60 -9.55 -0.77 13.25
C GLU A 60 -10.96 -0.38 13.74
N LEU A 61 -11.59 0.60 13.10
CA LEU A 61 -12.96 1.02 13.43
C LEU A 61 -13.97 -0.12 13.21
N GLN A 62 -13.84 -0.89 12.13
CA GLN A 62 -14.69 -2.07 11.87
C GLN A 62 -14.52 -3.15 12.95
N ALA A 63 -13.30 -3.37 13.44
CA ALA A 63 -13.06 -4.30 14.53
C ALA A 63 -13.75 -3.84 15.83
N ILE A 64 -13.82 -2.54 16.10
CA ILE A 64 -14.51 -1.98 17.27
C ILE A 64 -16.04 -2.12 17.12
N VAL A 65 -16.60 -1.82 15.95
CA VAL A 65 -18.04 -1.96 15.64
C VAL A 65 -18.57 -3.36 15.99
N SER A 66 -17.76 -4.40 15.80
CA SER A 66 -18.13 -5.79 16.12
C SER A 66 -18.33 -6.05 17.62
N LYS A 67 -17.75 -5.23 18.50
CA LYS A 67 -17.75 -5.38 19.96
C LYS A 67 -18.70 -4.43 20.69
N VAL A 68 -19.37 -3.53 19.97
CA VAL A 68 -20.16 -2.43 20.54
C VAL A 68 -21.67 -2.68 20.38
N ASN A 69 -22.45 -2.11 21.31
CA ASN A 69 -23.91 -2.19 21.38
C ASN A 69 -24.61 -1.41 20.25
N GLU A 70 -25.87 -1.74 19.98
CA GLU A 70 -26.63 -1.28 18.80
C GLU A 70 -26.71 0.25 18.55
N PRO A 71 -26.82 1.16 19.55
CA PRO A 71 -26.90 2.60 19.25
C PRO A 71 -25.56 3.19 18.78
N ASP A 72 -24.45 2.81 19.41
CA ASP A 72 -23.11 3.28 19.07
C ASP A 72 -22.61 2.62 17.76
N ARG A 73 -23.08 1.39 17.48
CA ARG A 73 -22.80 0.68 16.24
C ARG A 73 -23.26 1.45 15.01
N ASP A 74 -24.47 2.03 15.02
CA ASP A 74 -25.00 2.79 13.88
C ASP A 74 -24.23 4.09 13.64
N ILE A 75 -23.86 4.80 14.72
CA ILE A 75 -23.04 6.02 14.65
C ILE A 75 -21.68 5.71 14.04
N LEU A 76 -21.00 4.66 14.52
CA LEU A 76 -19.70 4.25 14.01
C LEU A 76 -19.79 3.78 12.56
N GLN A 77 -20.84 3.06 12.19
CA GLN A 77 -21.04 2.60 10.81
C GLN A 77 -21.27 3.77 9.85
N ARG A 78 -22.02 4.79 10.27
CA ARG A 78 -22.19 6.05 9.53
C ARG A 78 -20.87 6.80 9.38
N ALA A 79 -20.07 6.91 10.45
CA ALA A 79 -18.76 7.55 10.40
C ALA A 79 -17.81 6.83 9.42
N ILE A 80 -17.76 5.49 9.44
CA ILE A 80 -16.97 4.70 8.49
C ILE A 80 -17.39 4.98 7.04
N ASN A 81 -18.70 5.08 6.79
CA ASN A 81 -19.22 5.35 5.44
C ASN A 81 -18.91 6.77 4.94
N LEU A 82 -18.63 7.74 5.82
CA LEU A 82 -18.19 9.09 5.44
C LEU A 82 -16.69 9.16 5.12
N ILE A 83 -15.90 8.21 5.64
CA ILE A 83 -14.44 8.17 5.46
C ILE A 83 -14.06 7.37 4.18
N LYS A 84 -14.88 6.38 3.81
CA LYS A 84 -14.78 5.62 2.56
C LYS A 84 -15.12 6.47 1.34
#